data_AF-A0A1V5JN44-F1
#
_entry.id   AF-A0A1V5JN44-F1
#
_cell.length_a   1.000
_cell.length_b   1.000
_cell.length_c   1.000
_cell.angle_alpha   90.00
_cell.angle_beta   90.00
_cell.angle_gamma   90.00
#
_symmetry.space_group_name_H-M   'P 1'
#
loop_
_entity.id
_entity.type
_entity.pdbx_description
1 polymer ?
#
loop_
_entity_poly.entity_id
_entity_poly.type
_entity_poly.pdbx_seq_one_letter_code
_entity_poly.pdbx_strand_id
1 'polypeptide(L)'
;MNFPVDMPEWLDESKIGKLKVQRADGTVITYNGTNGNEMVGYYLPENISARDEFTDRVYLAPVGIAQITQYAEKGYTLTQTPGW
;
A
#
# COMPACT_ATOMS: atom_id res chain seq x y z
N MET A 1 7.03 -15.55 1.28
CA MET A 1 7.15 -15.84 2.72
C MET A 1 6.97 -17.34 2.91
N ASN A 2 7.86 -18.00 3.63
CA ASN A 2 7.73 -19.41 3.99
C ASN A 2 7.59 -19.51 5.52
N PHE A 3 6.36 -19.39 6.04
CA PHE A 3 6.12 -19.32 7.49
C PHE A 3 6.69 -20.51 8.28
N PRO A 4 6.58 -21.78 7.82
CA PRO A 4 7.20 -22.92 8.51
C PRO A 4 8.71 -22.80 8.76
N VAL A 5 9.44 -22.07 7.92
CA VAL A 5 10.90 -21.95 7.99
C VAL A 5 11.33 -20.61 8.57
N ASP A 6 10.72 -19.53 8.07
CA ASP A 6 11.16 -18.17 8.34
C ASP A 6 10.54 -17.59 9.62
N MET A 7 9.33 -18.02 9.99
CA MET A 7 8.56 -17.54 11.16
C MET A 7 7.65 -18.64 11.74
N PRO A 8 8.20 -19.79 12.19
CA PRO A 8 7.39 -20.90 12.69
C PRO A 8 6.58 -20.54 13.95
N GLU A 9 7.02 -19.54 14.71
CA GLU A 9 6.35 -19.04 15.90
C GLU A 9 5.01 -18.35 15.60
N TRP A 10 4.71 -18.03 14.34
CA TRP A 10 3.39 -17.53 13.90
C TRP A 10 2.41 -18.66 13.55
N LEU A 11 2.83 -19.92 13.58
CA LEU A 11 1.94 -21.06 13.33
C LEU A 11 1.26 -21.52 14.64
N ASP A 12 0.71 -20.56 15.39
CA ASP A 12 0.08 -20.79 16.69
C ASP A 12 -1.44 -20.50 16.67
N GLU A 13 -2.13 -20.87 17.75
CA GLU A 13 -3.60 -20.72 17.87
C GLU A 13 -4.10 -19.28 17.67
N SER A 14 -3.32 -18.27 18.06
CA SER A 14 -3.68 -16.85 17.94
C SER A 14 -3.81 -16.38 16.49
N LYS A 15 -3.20 -17.12 15.55
CA LYS A 15 -3.16 -16.85 14.11
C LYS A 15 -4.19 -17.63 13.30
N ILE A 16 -4.89 -18.59 13.91
CA ILE A 16 -5.97 -19.34 13.25
C ILE A 16 -7.05 -18.36 12.76
N GLY A 17 -7.43 -18.49 11.48
CA GLY A 17 -8.41 -17.64 10.82
C GLY A 17 -7.90 -16.23 10.44
N LYS A 18 -6.71 -15.83 10.88
CA LYS A 18 -6.15 -14.49 10.66
C LYS A 18 -4.97 -14.48 9.70
N LEU A 19 -4.00 -15.35 9.92
CA LEU A 19 -2.84 -15.46 9.05
C LEU A 19 -3.25 -15.97 7.67
N LYS A 20 -2.90 -15.21 6.64
CA LYS A 20 -3.23 -15.51 5.25
C LYS A 20 -2.02 -15.40 4.35
N VAL A 21 -1.92 -16.32 3.39
CA VAL A 21 -1.00 -16.20 2.26
C VAL A 21 -1.75 -16.32 0.94
N GLN A 22 -1.26 -15.65 -0.08
CA GLN A 22 -1.71 -15.81 -1.46
C GLN A 22 -0.62 -16.49 -2.29
N ARG A 23 -0.99 -17.52 -3.06
CA ARG A 23 -0.10 -18.17 -4.03
C ARG A 23 0.03 -17.32 -5.29
N ALA A 24 1.02 -17.63 -6.12
CA ALA A 24 1.23 -16.93 -7.40
C ALA A 24 0.05 -17.07 -8.38
N ASP A 25 -0.76 -18.12 -8.24
CA ASP A 25 -1.99 -18.32 -9.01
C ASP A 25 -3.20 -17.52 -8.48
N GLY A 26 -3.01 -16.74 -7.42
CA GLY A 26 -4.05 -15.92 -6.79
C GLY A 26 -4.83 -16.63 -5.69
N THR A 27 -4.64 -17.92 -5.47
CA THR A 27 -5.33 -18.69 -4.41
C THR A 27 -4.94 -18.18 -3.03
N VAL A 28 -5.93 -17.85 -2.20
CA VAL A 28 -5.72 -17.43 -0.81
C VAL A 28 -5.91 -18.60 0.15
N ILE A 29 -4.90 -18.84 1.00
CA ILE A 29 -4.91 -19.84 2.05
C ILE A 29 -4.99 -19.10 3.39
N THR A 30 -5.94 -19.51 4.21
CA THR A 30 -6.04 -19.04 5.60
C THR A 30 -5.54 -20.13 6.52
N TYR A 31 -4.70 -19.76 7.49
CA TYR A 31 -4.20 -20.70 8.49
C TYR A 31 -5.35 -21.23 9.34
N ASN A 32 -5.45 -22.55 9.49
CA ASN A 32 -6.51 -23.23 10.23
C ASN A 32 -6.00 -23.99 11.48
N GLY A 33 -4.72 -23.89 11.80
CA GLY A 33 -4.08 -24.58 12.93
C GLY A 33 -3.44 -25.93 12.59
N THR A 34 -3.75 -26.51 11.42
CA THR A 34 -3.19 -27.81 10.98
C THR A 34 -2.50 -27.73 9.63
N ASN A 35 -2.82 -26.72 8.82
CA ASN A 35 -2.25 -26.50 7.49
C ASN A 35 -0.97 -25.65 7.49
N GLY A 36 -0.16 -25.68 8.55
CA GLY A 36 1.05 -24.85 8.67
C GLY A 36 2.01 -25.00 7.48
N ASN A 37 2.19 -26.22 6.99
CA ASN A 37 3.03 -26.54 5.82
C ASN A 37 2.54 -25.90 4.51
N GLU A 38 1.28 -25.47 4.44
CA GLU A 38 0.70 -24.79 3.28
C GLU A 38 0.87 -23.27 3.32
N MET A 39 1.36 -22.71 4.44
CA MET A 39 1.52 -21.27 4.66
C MET A 39 2.79 -20.74 3.96
N VAL A 40 2.87 -20.96 2.65
CA VAL A 40 3.96 -20.53 1.78
C VAL A 40 3.39 -19.71 0.63
N GLY A 41 3.76 -18.42 0.57
CA GLY A 41 3.24 -17.49 -0.44
C GLY A 41 3.48 -16.02 -0.12
N TYR A 42 2.74 -15.13 -0.78
CA TYR A 42 2.69 -13.71 -0.48
C TYR A 42 1.86 -13.49 0.79
N TYR A 43 2.45 -12.88 1.83
CA TYR A 43 1.74 -12.61 3.08
C TYR A 43 0.66 -11.53 2.87
N LEU A 44 -0.55 -11.80 3.37
CA LEU A 44 -1.67 -10.85 3.39
C LEU A 44 -1.82 -10.28 4.81
N PRO A 45 -1.53 -8.98 5.03
CA PRO A 45 -1.66 -8.37 6.35
C PRO A 45 -3.10 -8.41 6.88
N GLU A 46 -3.26 -8.76 8.16
CA GLU A 46 -4.56 -9.04 8.80
C GLU A 46 -5.54 -7.85 8.75
N ASN A 47 -5.04 -6.61 8.79
CA ASN A 47 -5.83 -5.39 8.89
C ASN A 47 -5.59 -4.41 7.72
N ILE A 48 -5.32 -4.93 6.51
CA ILE A 48 -5.17 -4.06 5.35
C ILE A 48 -6.54 -3.58 4.87
N SER A 49 -6.74 -2.26 4.83
CA SER A 49 -7.81 -1.64 4.04
C SER A 49 -7.26 -1.26 2.68
N ALA A 50 -8.14 -1.09 1.69
CA ALA A 50 -7.73 -0.36 0.49
C ALA A 50 -7.18 1.01 0.92
N ARG A 51 -6.15 1.49 0.21
CA ARG A 51 -5.72 2.88 0.38
C ARG A 51 -6.86 3.78 -0.08
N ASP A 52 -6.94 4.97 0.50
CA ASP A 52 -7.82 6.01 -0.01
C ASP A 52 -7.55 6.23 -1.50
N GLU A 53 -8.60 6.53 -2.27
CA GLU A 53 -8.45 6.87 -3.67
C GLU A 53 -7.56 8.11 -3.82
N PHE A 54 -6.83 8.18 -4.92
CA PHE A 54 -6.12 9.39 -5.27
C PHE A 54 -7.15 10.51 -5.48
N THR A 55 -6.96 11.62 -4.77
CA THR A 55 -7.73 12.86 -4.98
C THR A 55 -6.84 13.89 -5.64
N ASP A 56 -7.44 14.97 -6.15
CA ASP A 56 -6.69 16.11 -6.68
C ASP A 56 -5.90 16.88 -5.60
N ARG A 57 -6.07 16.54 -4.32
CA ARG A 57 -5.30 17.11 -3.21
C ARG A 57 -3.94 16.44 -3.11
N VAL A 58 -2.98 16.99 -3.82
CA VAL A 58 -1.55 16.65 -3.72
C VAL A 58 -0.84 17.64 -2.79
N TYR A 59 0.09 17.15 -1.97
CA TYR A 59 0.98 17.98 -1.16
C TYR A 59 1.84 18.82 -2.08
N LEU A 60 1.39 20.02 -2.34
CA LEU A 60 2.16 20.99 -3.07
C LEU A 60 2.04 22.32 -2.27
N ALA A 61 2.97 23.29 -2.44
CA ALA A 61 2.91 24.67 -1.90
C ALA A 61 2.49 25.77 -2.94
N PRO A 62 1.52 26.68 -2.63
CA PRO A 62 0.86 27.50 -3.65
C PRO A 62 1.88 28.26 -4.49
N VAL A 63 1.61 28.40 -5.80
CA VAL A 63 2.52 29.11 -6.70
C VAL A 63 2.62 30.56 -6.22
N GLY A 64 3.83 30.95 -5.81
CA GLY A 64 4.07 32.29 -5.28
C GLY A 64 3.99 33.34 -6.39
N ILE A 65 3.49 34.53 -6.05
CA ILE A 65 3.38 35.68 -6.98
C ILE A 65 4.74 35.97 -7.66
N ALA A 66 5.85 35.86 -6.93
CA ALA A 66 7.18 36.06 -7.49
C ALA A 66 7.49 35.09 -8.65
N GLN A 67 7.06 33.83 -8.56
CA GLN A 67 7.26 32.84 -9.61
C GLN A 67 6.36 33.13 -10.81
N ILE A 68 5.10 33.53 -10.57
CA ILE A 68 4.18 33.95 -11.63
C ILE A 68 4.79 35.09 -12.45
N THR A 69 5.31 36.12 -11.77
CA THR A 69 5.94 37.28 -12.43
C THR A 69 7.17 36.88 -13.24
N GLN A 70 8.07 36.06 -12.68
CA GLN A 70 9.29 35.63 -13.38
C GLN A 70 9.02 34.84 -14.66
N TYR A 71 7.93 34.05 -14.68
CA TYR A 71 7.53 33.31 -15.88
C TYR A 71 6.92 34.25 -16.92
N ALA A 72 6.09 35.21 -16.49
CA ALA A 72 5.50 36.22 -17.36
C ALA A 72 6.56 37.09 -18.05
N GLU A 73 7.61 37.51 -17.33
CA GLU A 73 8.75 38.26 -17.88
C GLU A 73 9.48 37.50 -19.00
N LYS A 74 9.43 36.17 -18.97
CA LYS A 74 10.02 35.29 -19.99
C LYS A 74 9.05 34.93 -21.12
N GLY A 75 7.85 35.51 -21.13
CA GLY A 75 6.82 35.26 -22.12
C GLY A 75 6.02 33.97 -21.91
N TYR A 76 6.09 33.36 -20.72
CA TYR A 76 5.35 32.15 -20.37
C TYR A 76 4.18 32.44 -19.42
N THR A 77 3.11 31.65 -19.53
CA THR A 77 2.00 31.68 -18.57
C THR A 77 2.14 30.53 -17.58
N LEU A 78 2.29 30.86 -16.29
CA LEU A 78 2.31 29.89 -15.20
C LEU A 78 0.94 29.86 -14.52
N THR A 79 0.29 28.69 -14.48
CA THR A 79 -1.04 28.50 -13.88
C THR A 79 -0.96 27.62 -12.64
N GLN A 80 -1.77 27.95 -11.62
CA GLN A 80 -1.95 27.12 -10.43
C GLN A 80 -2.73 25.84 -10.79
N THR A 81 -2.25 24.68 -10.32
CA THR A 81 -3.00 23.42 -10.46
C THR A 81 -4.31 23.51 -9.66
N PRO A 82 -5.39 22.85 -10.08
CA PRO A 82 -6.60 22.74 -9.26
C PRO A 82 -6.32 22.04 -7.92
N GLY A 83 -7.04 22.41 -6.85
CA GLY A 83 -6.93 21.75 -5.54
C GLY A 83 -5.95 22.41 -4.55
N TRP A 84 -5.70 23.70 -4.76
CA TRP A 84 -4.73 24.55 -4.08
C TRP A 84 -5.35 25.80 -3.50
#